data_AF-A0A1A5YJF7-F1
#
_entry.id   AF-A0A1A5YJF7-F1
#
_cell.length_a   1.000
_cell.length_b   1.000
_cell.length_c   1.000
_cell.angle_alpha   90.00
_cell.angle_beta   90.00
_cell.angle_gamma   90.00
#
_symmetry.space_group_name_H-M   'P 1'
#
loop_
_entity.id
_entity.type
_entity.pdbx_description
1 polymer ?
#
loop_
_entity_poly.entity_id
_entity_poly.type
_entity_poly.pdbx_seq_one_letter_code
_entity_poly.pdbx_strand_id
1 'polypeptide(L)'
;MDIQKQFGLRIKELRSKSGISQELLAERAQMDRTYLSAVESGRRNVSLQNIERIASGLQVSVNYFFSDERFSTKPAYVKKEFAIPFTERFSYSLDQESRVLSFEVKGLFSDKKEVQHLSSQILGICSAFGKGGLSVLVDHRQMLTSQGEPVVYSPEIVEEANTFQRYLYEYSKKTVVLCNSDFMVQQFNFITKVNGTVSNHLFGPDKQMVDQAFSLLDINGNSLIKPLI
;
A
#
# COMPACT_ATOMS: atom_id res chain seq x y z
N MET A 1 13.26 4.89 -20.80
CA MET A 1 12.90 5.96 -19.85
C MET A 1 13.83 7.14 -20.08
N ASP A 2 13.30 8.32 -20.39
CA ASP A 2 14.12 9.54 -20.47
C ASP A 2 14.31 10.09 -19.05
N ILE A 3 15.46 9.78 -18.43
CA ILE A 3 15.77 10.13 -17.05
C ILE A 3 15.83 11.65 -16.83
N GLN A 4 16.30 12.41 -17.83
CA GLN A 4 16.41 13.87 -17.73
C GLN A 4 15.02 14.50 -17.69
N LYS A 5 14.09 13.98 -18.51
CA LYS A 5 12.69 14.39 -18.48
C LYS A 5 12.00 14.03 -17.16
N GLN A 6 12.21 12.84 -16.62
CA GLN A 6 11.62 12.45 -15.32
C GLN A 6 12.15 13.28 -14.16
N PHE A 7 13.47 13.55 -14.17
CA PHE A 7 14.12 14.43 -13.22
C PHE A 7 13.54 15.85 -13.26
N GLY A 8 13.41 16.42 -14.46
CA GLY A 8 12.79 17.74 -14.65
C GLY A 8 11.34 17.81 -14.18
N LEU A 9 10.54 16.77 -14.44
CA LEU A 9 9.16 16.66 -13.95
C LEU A 9 9.10 16.63 -12.41
N ARG A 10 10.03 15.93 -11.75
CA ARG A 10 10.10 15.90 -10.27
C ARG A 10 10.42 17.27 -9.68
N ILE A 11 11.34 18.01 -10.31
CA ILE A 11 11.65 19.39 -9.91
C ILE A 11 10.39 20.25 -10.00
N LYS A 12 9.72 20.24 -11.17
CA LYS A 12 8.52 21.06 -11.40
C LYS A 12 7.43 20.75 -10.38
N GLU A 13 7.22 19.47 -10.07
CA GLU A 13 6.23 19.02 -9.09
C GLU A 13 6.54 19.56 -7.69
N LEU A 14 7.72 19.27 -7.16
CA LEU A 14 8.13 19.71 -5.82
C LEU A 14 8.12 21.23 -5.72
N ARG A 15 8.62 21.91 -6.76
CA ARG A 15 8.60 23.38 -6.87
C ARG A 15 7.18 23.95 -6.79
N SER A 16 6.24 23.33 -7.50
CA SER A 16 4.82 23.74 -7.50
C SER A 16 4.16 23.49 -6.15
N LYS A 17 4.45 22.35 -5.51
CA LYS A 17 3.96 22.03 -4.14
C LYS A 17 4.50 22.99 -3.09
N SER A 18 5.74 23.44 -3.24
CA SER A 18 6.35 24.46 -2.37
C SER A 18 5.93 25.89 -2.69
N GLY A 19 5.11 26.11 -3.73
CA GLY A 19 4.59 27.42 -4.10
C GLY A 19 5.64 28.41 -4.62
N ILE A 20 6.80 27.93 -5.09
CA ILE A 20 7.92 28.80 -5.52
C ILE A 20 8.05 28.87 -7.05
N SER A 21 8.54 30.00 -7.56
CA SER A 21 8.83 30.17 -8.99
C SER A 21 10.14 29.48 -9.40
N GLN A 22 10.37 29.30 -10.70
CA GLN A 22 11.67 28.83 -11.20
C GLN A 22 12.80 29.80 -10.83
N GLU A 23 12.50 31.10 -10.80
CA GLU A 23 13.46 32.14 -10.41
C GLU A 23 13.89 31.99 -8.96
N LEU A 24 12.92 31.83 -8.05
CA LEU A 24 13.19 31.64 -6.63
C LEU A 24 13.90 30.30 -6.35
N LEU A 25 13.59 29.23 -7.08
CA LEU A 25 14.34 27.98 -6.95
C LEU A 25 15.78 28.12 -7.45
N ALA A 26 16.01 28.86 -8.54
CA ALA A 26 17.35 29.10 -9.07
C ALA A 26 18.21 29.87 -8.06
N GLU A 27 17.64 30.90 -7.44
CA GLU A 27 18.29 31.66 -6.37
C GLU A 27 18.64 30.76 -5.17
N ARG A 28 17.69 29.97 -4.67
CA ARG A 28 17.90 29.08 -3.51
C ARG A 28 18.94 27.98 -3.79
N ALA A 29 18.94 27.44 -5.01
CA ALA A 29 19.93 26.46 -5.43
C ALA A 29 21.27 27.10 -5.82
N GLN A 30 21.35 28.45 -5.85
CA GLN A 30 22.50 29.24 -6.30
C GLN A 30 22.92 28.91 -7.74
N MET A 31 21.94 28.79 -8.63
CA MET A 31 22.10 28.38 -10.03
C MET A 31 21.61 29.46 -10.98
N ASP A 32 22.16 29.48 -12.19
CA ASP A 32 21.60 30.31 -13.27
C ASP A 32 20.16 29.86 -13.60
N ARG A 33 19.25 30.82 -13.72
CA ARG A 33 17.83 30.55 -13.99
C ARG A 33 17.61 29.83 -15.32
N THR A 34 18.39 30.18 -16.35
CA THR A 34 18.30 29.55 -17.67
C THR A 34 18.80 28.11 -17.61
N TYR A 35 19.87 27.86 -16.87
CA TYR A 35 20.35 26.50 -16.60
C TYR A 35 19.29 25.69 -15.85
N LEU A 36 18.72 26.21 -14.76
CA LEU A 36 17.66 25.51 -14.01
C LEU A 36 16.44 25.22 -14.90
N SER A 37 16.01 26.18 -15.72
CA SER A 37 14.90 25.99 -16.66
C SER A 37 15.22 24.89 -17.69
N ALA A 38 16.46 24.82 -18.17
CA ALA A 38 16.91 23.77 -19.08
C ALA A 38 16.95 22.38 -18.41
N VAL A 39 17.30 22.32 -17.11
CA VAL A 39 17.23 21.09 -16.31
C VAL A 39 15.78 20.69 -16.03
N GLU A 40 14.90 21.61 -15.60
CA GLU A 40 13.49 21.34 -15.31
C GLU A 40 12.72 20.89 -16.57
N SER A 41 13.14 21.34 -17.76
CA SER A 41 12.58 20.89 -19.05
C SER A 41 13.21 19.59 -19.59
N GLY A 42 14.16 18.98 -18.88
CA GLY A 42 14.84 17.74 -19.29
C GLY A 42 15.84 17.91 -20.43
N ARG A 43 16.21 19.15 -20.80
CA ARG A 43 17.13 19.44 -21.91
C ARG A 43 18.60 19.38 -21.52
N ARG A 44 18.92 19.29 -20.22
CA ARG A 44 20.29 19.23 -19.70
C ARG A 44 20.49 18.01 -18.82
N ASN A 45 21.63 17.36 -18.97
CA ASN A 45 22.12 16.40 -17.99
C ASN A 45 22.75 17.18 -16.83
N VAL A 46 22.34 16.90 -15.60
CA VAL A 46 22.75 17.64 -14.41
C VAL A 46 23.79 16.84 -13.62
N SER A 47 24.76 17.53 -13.02
CA SER A 47 25.77 16.88 -12.17
C SER A 47 25.19 16.53 -10.79
N LEU A 48 25.79 15.57 -10.10
CA LEU A 48 25.39 15.18 -8.74
C LEU A 48 25.40 16.35 -7.74
N GLN A 49 26.42 17.22 -7.81
CA GLN A 49 26.49 18.43 -6.98
C GLN A 49 25.31 19.37 -7.23
N ASN A 50 24.90 19.54 -8.49
CA ASN A 50 23.76 20.38 -8.81
C ASN A 50 22.43 19.73 -8.38
N ILE A 51 22.33 18.39 -8.39
CA ILE A 51 21.18 17.68 -7.84
C ILE A 51 21.01 17.97 -6.34
N GLU A 52 22.10 17.89 -5.57
CA GLU A 52 22.10 18.23 -4.14
C GLU A 52 21.65 19.68 -3.89
N ARG A 53 22.15 20.63 -4.68
CA ARG A 53 21.76 22.04 -4.59
C ARG A 53 20.29 22.27 -4.93
N ILE A 54 19.77 21.61 -5.96
CA ILE A 54 18.35 21.66 -6.32
C ILE A 54 17.48 21.09 -5.20
N ALA A 55 17.84 19.92 -4.65
CA ALA A 55 17.12 19.31 -3.54
C ALA A 55 17.12 20.23 -2.30
N SER A 56 18.27 20.82 -1.98
CA SER A 56 18.42 21.79 -0.89
C SER A 56 17.57 23.05 -1.12
N GLY A 57 17.55 23.60 -2.34
CA GLY A 57 16.72 24.75 -2.70
C GLY A 57 15.21 24.47 -2.65
N LEU A 58 14.82 23.21 -2.88
CA LEU A 58 13.47 22.69 -2.68
C LEU A 58 13.17 22.33 -1.21
N GLN A 59 14.15 22.42 -0.31
CA GLN A 59 14.06 22.02 1.11
C GLN A 59 13.67 20.55 1.30
N VAL A 60 14.20 19.66 0.45
CA VAL A 60 14.01 18.22 0.57
C VAL A 60 15.35 17.50 0.59
N SER A 61 15.39 16.30 1.16
CA SER A 61 16.59 15.45 1.06
C SER A 61 16.73 14.88 -0.35
N VAL A 62 17.96 14.59 -0.78
CA VAL A 62 18.23 13.90 -2.06
C VAL A 62 17.53 12.54 -2.09
N ASN A 63 17.49 11.83 -0.95
CA ASN A 63 16.76 10.57 -0.83
C ASN A 63 15.26 10.73 -1.15
N TYR A 64 14.59 11.71 -0.52
CA TYR A 64 13.18 12.00 -0.79
C TYR A 64 12.92 12.48 -2.24
N PHE A 65 13.88 13.18 -2.82
CA PHE A 65 13.79 13.59 -4.22
C PHE A 65 13.67 12.36 -5.13
N PHE A 66 14.52 11.35 -4.93
CA PHE A 66 14.60 10.15 -5.76
C PHE A 66 13.72 8.98 -5.31
N SER A 67 13.04 9.08 -4.17
CA SER A 67 12.12 8.04 -3.70
C SER A 67 10.83 7.94 -4.51
N ASP A 68 10.63 8.82 -5.50
CA ASP A 68 9.50 8.77 -6.42
C ASP A 68 9.66 7.61 -7.41
N GLU A 69 8.59 6.84 -7.61
CA GLU A 69 8.57 5.65 -8.47
C GLU A 69 9.09 5.90 -9.89
N ARG A 70 9.00 7.15 -10.40
CA ARG A 70 9.49 7.52 -11.72
C ARG A 70 10.99 7.30 -11.94
N PHE A 71 11.75 7.10 -10.86
CA PHE A 71 13.19 6.85 -10.90
C PHE A 71 13.55 5.36 -10.79
N SER A 72 12.56 4.48 -10.59
CA SER A 72 12.82 3.05 -10.50
C SER A 72 13.12 2.43 -11.87
N THR A 73 14.21 1.66 -11.97
CA THR A 73 14.58 0.87 -13.17
C THR A 73 13.75 -0.40 -13.30
N LYS A 74 13.12 -0.83 -12.21
CA LYS A 74 12.05 -1.82 -12.18
C LYS A 74 10.78 -1.06 -11.84
N PRO A 75 9.94 -0.65 -12.81
CA PRO A 75 8.62 -0.16 -12.46
C PRO A 75 7.96 -1.29 -11.67
N ALA A 76 7.77 -1.11 -10.37
CA ALA A 76 7.08 -2.10 -9.54
C ALA A 76 5.59 -2.20 -9.91
N TYR A 77 5.13 -1.35 -10.84
CA TYR A 77 3.74 -1.16 -11.23
C TYR A 77 3.65 -0.90 -12.74
N VAL A 78 2.92 -1.75 -13.47
CA VAL A 78 2.58 -1.52 -14.87
C VAL A 78 1.12 -1.05 -14.93
N LYS A 79 0.86 0.15 -15.44
CA LYS A 79 -0.51 0.72 -15.63
C LYS A 79 -1.54 -0.18 -16.34
N LYS A 80 -1.12 -1.28 -16.96
CA LYS A 80 -2.00 -2.33 -17.53
C LYS A 80 -2.59 -3.27 -16.46
N GLU A 81 -2.06 -3.27 -15.25
CA GLU A 81 -2.46 -4.14 -14.12
C GLU A 81 -3.79 -3.68 -13.49
N PHE A 82 -4.28 -2.50 -13.82
CA PHE A 82 -5.59 -1.97 -13.39
C PHE A 82 -6.69 -2.17 -14.44
N ALA A 83 -6.59 -3.21 -15.28
CA ALA A 83 -7.67 -3.58 -16.20
C ALA A 83 -8.91 -4.11 -15.45
N ILE A 84 -8.73 -4.62 -14.23
CA ILE A 84 -9.79 -5.21 -13.41
C ILE A 84 -10.17 -4.22 -12.28
N PRO A 85 -11.39 -3.68 -12.28
CA PRO A 85 -11.89 -2.77 -11.25
C PRO A 85 -11.70 -3.32 -9.83
N PHE A 86 -11.48 -2.44 -8.85
CA PHE A 86 -11.35 -2.86 -7.44
C PHE A 86 -12.54 -3.71 -6.96
N THR A 87 -13.76 -3.39 -7.41
CA THR A 87 -14.98 -4.14 -7.09
C THR A 87 -14.98 -5.59 -7.58
N GLU A 88 -14.15 -5.93 -8.57
CA GLU A 88 -13.97 -7.30 -9.06
C GLU A 88 -12.80 -8.02 -8.36
N ARG A 89 -11.94 -7.25 -7.68
CA ARG A 89 -10.77 -7.75 -6.93
C ARG A 89 -11.01 -7.84 -5.43
N PHE A 90 -12.06 -7.21 -4.93
CA PHE A 90 -12.48 -7.22 -3.55
C PHE A 90 -13.82 -7.95 -3.41
N SER A 91 -13.88 -8.91 -2.51
CA SER A 91 -15.12 -9.58 -2.16
C SER A 91 -15.17 -9.83 -0.66
N TYR A 92 -16.38 -9.94 -0.11
CA TYR A 92 -16.58 -10.28 1.29
C TYR A 92 -17.81 -11.17 1.44
N SER A 93 -17.85 -11.92 2.54
CA SER A 93 -19.01 -12.71 2.93
C SER A 93 -19.19 -12.68 4.44
N LEU A 94 -20.44 -12.62 4.88
CA LEU A 94 -20.79 -12.59 6.29
C LEU A 94 -21.54 -13.86 6.64
N ASP A 95 -20.94 -14.69 7.49
CA ASP A 95 -21.63 -15.77 8.17
C ASP A 95 -22.24 -15.21 9.46
N GLN A 96 -23.55 -14.98 9.45
CA GLN A 96 -24.28 -14.43 10.59
C GLN A 96 -24.41 -15.42 11.76
N GLU A 97 -24.47 -16.73 11.46
CA GLU A 97 -24.62 -17.78 12.47
C GLU A 97 -23.33 -17.89 13.28
N SER A 98 -22.20 -18.00 12.57
CA SER A 98 -20.88 -18.06 13.18
C SER A 98 -20.33 -16.70 13.60
N ARG A 99 -20.98 -15.60 13.21
CA ARG A 99 -20.53 -14.20 13.41
C ARG A 99 -19.11 -13.95 12.89
N VAL A 100 -18.84 -14.44 11.68
CA VAL A 100 -17.56 -14.25 11.00
C VAL A 100 -17.75 -13.49 9.71
N LEU A 101 -17.02 -12.38 9.59
CA LEU A 101 -16.88 -11.64 8.33
C LEU A 101 -15.58 -12.09 7.66
N SER A 102 -15.68 -12.68 6.47
CA SER A 102 -14.51 -12.92 5.63
C SER A 102 -14.44 -11.88 4.52
N PHE A 103 -13.23 -11.48 4.14
CA PHE A 103 -13.01 -10.72 2.92
C PHE A 103 -11.70 -11.05 2.26
N GLU A 104 -11.68 -10.94 0.93
CA GLU A 104 -10.55 -11.22 0.06
C GLU A 104 -10.19 -9.98 -0.75
N VAL A 105 -8.89 -9.73 -0.89
CA VAL A 105 -8.35 -8.73 -1.83
C VAL A 105 -7.37 -9.42 -2.78
N LYS A 106 -7.65 -9.32 -4.08
CA LYS A 106 -6.81 -9.83 -5.17
C LYS A 106 -5.99 -8.70 -5.78
N GLY A 107 -4.71 -8.96 -5.99
CA GLY A 107 -3.79 -7.96 -6.51
C GLY A 107 -3.54 -6.79 -5.54
N LEU A 108 -2.97 -5.72 -6.06
CA LEU A 108 -2.53 -4.57 -5.25
C LEU A 108 -3.59 -3.48 -5.21
N PHE A 109 -3.58 -2.69 -4.14
CA PHE A 109 -4.34 -1.44 -4.12
C PHE A 109 -3.67 -0.43 -5.05
N SER A 110 -4.47 0.20 -5.91
CA SER A 110 -4.01 1.15 -6.91
C SER A 110 -3.78 2.55 -6.33
N ASP A 111 -4.59 2.91 -5.34
CA ASP A 111 -4.57 4.21 -4.70
C ASP A 111 -5.25 4.17 -3.31
N LYS A 112 -5.20 5.32 -2.62
CA LYS A 112 -5.82 5.51 -1.30
C LYS A 112 -7.34 5.34 -1.30
N LYS A 113 -8.03 5.61 -2.42
CA LYS A 113 -9.50 5.53 -2.50
C LYS A 113 -9.97 4.08 -2.45
N GLU A 114 -9.22 3.14 -3.01
CA GLU A 114 -9.54 1.71 -2.90
C GLU A 114 -9.47 1.24 -1.43
N VAL A 115 -8.43 1.66 -0.70
CA VAL A 115 -8.30 1.36 0.74
C VAL A 115 -9.44 2.01 1.54
N GLN A 116 -9.81 3.26 1.23
CA GLN A 116 -10.93 3.95 1.87
C GLN A 116 -12.27 3.27 1.58
N HIS A 117 -12.48 2.79 0.35
CA HIS A 117 -13.69 2.07 -0.03
C HIS A 117 -13.80 0.75 0.74
N LEU A 118 -12.73 -0.05 0.76
CA LEU A 118 -12.62 -1.25 1.58
C LEU A 118 -12.93 -0.96 3.04
N SER A 119 -12.26 0.06 3.60
CA SER A 119 -12.41 0.46 5.00
C SER A 119 -13.86 0.83 5.33
N SER A 120 -14.53 1.59 4.47
CA SER A 120 -15.92 1.99 4.66
C SER A 120 -16.86 0.77 4.67
N GLN A 121 -16.68 -0.17 3.74
CA GLN A 121 -17.50 -1.37 3.65
C GLN A 121 -17.30 -2.30 4.87
N ILE A 122 -16.05 -2.68 5.13
CA ILE A 122 -15.73 -3.68 6.17
C ILE A 122 -16.02 -3.12 7.57
N LEU A 123 -15.53 -1.91 7.87
CA LEU A 123 -15.77 -1.32 9.19
C LEU A 123 -17.25 -0.95 9.38
N GLY A 124 -17.97 -0.60 8.30
CA GLY A 124 -19.41 -0.42 8.32
C GLY A 124 -20.14 -1.67 8.82
N ILE A 125 -19.81 -2.84 8.25
CA ILE A 125 -20.37 -4.12 8.69
C ILE A 125 -19.98 -4.40 10.14
N CYS A 126 -18.70 -4.30 10.51
CA CYS A 126 -18.26 -4.51 11.88
C CYS A 126 -18.99 -3.60 12.88
N SER A 127 -19.20 -2.32 12.53
CA SER A 127 -19.87 -1.35 13.39
C SER A 127 -21.33 -1.70 13.65
N ALA A 128 -22.03 -2.28 12.68
CA ALA A 128 -23.43 -2.70 12.82
C ALA A 128 -23.62 -3.82 13.85
N PHE A 129 -22.58 -4.62 14.11
CA PHE A 129 -22.58 -5.66 15.14
C PHE A 129 -22.00 -5.19 16.48
N GLY A 130 -21.49 -3.97 16.54
CA GLY A 130 -20.80 -3.41 17.70
C GLY A 130 -19.36 -3.91 17.86
N LYS A 131 -18.59 -3.20 18.69
CA LYS A 131 -17.18 -3.55 18.98
C LYS A 131 -17.10 -4.95 19.60
N GLY A 132 -16.29 -5.82 19.01
CA GLY A 132 -16.16 -7.22 19.40
C GLY A 132 -17.33 -8.12 18.98
N GLY A 133 -18.25 -7.61 18.15
CA GLY A 133 -19.44 -8.35 17.72
C GLY A 133 -19.17 -9.41 16.64
N LEU A 134 -18.11 -9.23 15.84
CA LEU A 134 -17.69 -10.14 14.77
C LEU A 134 -16.23 -10.55 14.94
N SER A 135 -15.93 -11.79 14.58
CA SER A 135 -14.56 -12.18 14.22
C SER A 135 -14.33 -11.93 12.73
N VAL A 136 -13.09 -11.67 12.33
CA VAL A 136 -12.75 -11.34 10.94
C VAL A 136 -11.71 -12.30 10.39
N LEU A 137 -11.96 -12.81 9.18
CA LEU A 137 -11.03 -13.61 8.40
C LEU A 137 -10.59 -12.82 7.16
N VAL A 138 -9.31 -12.48 7.08
CA VAL A 138 -8.76 -11.70 5.98
C VAL A 138 -8.00 -12.64 5.04
N ASP A 139 -8.39 -12.69 3.77
CA ASP A 139 -7.70 -13.48 2.74
C ASP A 139 -6.81 -12.58 1.88
N HIS A 140 -5.50 -12.69 2.09
CA HIS A 140 -4.47 -12.00 1.33
C HIS A 140 -3.59 -12.95 0.51
N ARG A 141 -4.00 -14.21 0.36
CA ARG A 141 -3.25 -15.21 -0.42
C ARG A 141 -3.09 -14.80 -1.89
N GLN A 142 -4.05 -14.05 -2.42
CA GLN A 142 -4.07 -13.54 -3.79
C GLN A 142 -3.61 -12.08 -3.92
N MET A 143 -3.02 -11.47 -2.87
CA MET A 143 -2.38 -10.14 -2.96
C MET A 143 -1.01 -10.21 -3.64
N LEU A 144 -1.03 -10.63 -4.90
CA LEU A 144 0.17 -10.85 -5.72
C LEU A 144 0.26 -9.77 -6.79
N THR A 145 1.48 -9.43 -7.22
CA THR A 145 1.68 -8.64 -8.44
C THR A 145 1.21 -9.42 -9.67
N SER A 146 1.13 -8.79 -10.85
CA SER A 146 0.86 -9.52 -12.10
C SER A 146 1.92 -10.57 -12.43
N GLN A 147 3.12 -10.42 -11.86
CA GLN A 147 4.23 -11.37 -12.00
C GLN A 147 4.19 -12.47 -10.92
N GLY A 148 3.18 -12.47 -10.05
CA GLY A 148 3.04 -13.45 -8.97
C GLY A 148 3.92 -13.18 -7.74
N GLU A 149 4.50 -11.98 -7.62
CA GLU A 149 5.34 -11.63 -6.48
C GLU A 149 4.48 -11.16 -5.29
N PRO A 150 4.81 -11.56 -4.05
CA PRO A 150 4.08 -11.11 -2.86
C PRO A 150 4.42 -9.65 -2.54
N VAL A 151 3.39 -8.83 -2.33
CA VAL A 151 3.52 -7.43 -1.90
C VAL A 151 2.52 -7.15 -0.80
N VAL A 152 2.90 -6.30 0.16
CA VAL A 152 2.06 -5.93 1.31
C VAL A 152 1.29 -4.65 0.97
N TYR A 153 1.93 -3.49 1.11
CA TYR A 153 1.37 -2.19 0.74
C TYR A 153 2.44 -1.35 0.06
N SER A 154 2.06 -0.52 -0.92
CA SER A 154 2.97 0.46 -1.49
C SER A 154 3.17 1.65 -0.53
N PRO A 155 4.28 2.38 -0.60
CA PRO A 155 4.53 3.55 0.25
C PRO A 155 3.42 4.61 0.18
N GLU A 156 2.74 4.72 -0.96
CA GLU A 156 1.70 5.72 -1.22
C GLU A 156 0.41 5.45 -0.45
N ILE A 157 0.16 4.20 -0.05
CA ILE A 157 -1.09 3.79 0.61
C ILE A 157 -0.87 3.23 2.03
N VAL A 158 0.39 3.04 2.43
CA VAL A 158 0.75 2.32 3.65
C VAL A 158 0.12 2.95 4.90
N GLU A 159 0.02 4.28 4.95
CA GLU A 159 -0.60 5.00 6.08
C GLU A 159 -2.10 4.71 6.19
N GLU A 160 -2.83 4.78 5.08
CA GLU A 160 -4.26 4.45 5.03
C GLU A 160 -4.51 2.98 5.35
N ALA A 161 -3.69 2.08 4.80
CA ALA A 161 -3.80 0.65 5.03
C ALA A 161 -3.55 0.28 6.49
N ASN A 162 -2.51 0.86 7.11
CA ASN A 162 -2.22 0.71 8.53
C ASN A 162 -3.35 1.24 9.41
N THR A 163 -3.96 2.37 9.01
CA THR A 163 -5.11 2.95 9.71
C THR A 163 -6.31 2.00 9.67
N PHE A 164 -6.62 1.45 8.49
CA PHE A 164 -7.67 0.45 8.32
C PHE A 164 -7.40 -0.79 9.18
N GLN A 165 -6.20 -1.37 9.12
CA GLN A 165 -5.82 -2.54 9.92
C GLN A 165 -6.00 -2.31 11.41
N ARG A 166 -5.55 -1.15 11.91
CA ARG A 166 -5.71 -0.79 13.32
C ARG A 166 -7.18 -0.81 13.75
N TYR A 167 -8.05 -0.14 12.99
CA TYR A 167 -9.47 -0.12 13.30
C TYR A 167 -10.10 -1.52 13.19
N LEU A 168 -9.71 -2.30 12.18
CA LEU A 168 -10.19 -3.66 12.01
C LEU A 168 -9.88 -4.51 13.24
N TYR A 169 -8.62 -4.51 13.70
CA TYR A 169 -8.21 -5.31 14.84
C TYR A 169 -8.82 -4.81 16.16
N GLU A 170 -9.01 -3.49 16.31
CA GLU A 170 -9.65 -2.92 17.50
C GLU A 170 -11.14 -3.27 17.60
N TYR A 171 -11.85 -3.28 16.46
CA TYR A 171 -13.30 -3.53 16.43
C TYR A 171 -13.66 -5.01 16.35
N SER A 172 -12.75 -5.88 15.94
CA SER A 172 -12.99 -7.31 15.81
C SER A 172 -12.80 -8.04 17.13
N LYS A 173 -13.57 -9.12 17.34
CA LYS A 173 -13.39 -10.04 18.47
C LYS A 173 -12.07 -10.81 18.37
N LYS A 174 -11.81 -11.34 17.18
CA LYS A 174 -10.59 -12.04 16.76
C LYS A 174 -10.35 -11.70 15.30
N THR A 175 -9.09 -11.55 14.91
CA THR A 175 -8.74 -11.43 13.49
C THR A 175 -7.69 -12.46 13.12
N VAL A 176 -7.96 -13.19 12.04
CA VAL A 176 -7.02 -14.12 11.40
C VAL A 176 -6.78 -13.67 9.97
N VAL A 177 -5.53 -13.65 9.53
CA VAL A 177 -5.13 -13.22 8.19
C VAL A 177 -4.38 -14.37 7.52
N LEU A 178 -4.82 -14.75 6.33
CA LEU A 178 -4.13 -15.67 5.45
C LEU A 178 -3.15 -14.87 4.58
N CYS A 179 -1.85 -15.01 4.85
CA CYS A 179 -0.79 -14.31 4.13
C CYS A 179 -0.28 -15.13 2.95
N ASN A 180 0.20 -14.45 1.92
CA ASN A 180 0.80 -15.08 0.74
C ASN A 180 2.32 -15.35 0.87
N SER A 181 2.96 -14.85 1.93
CA SER A 181 4.39 -14.94 2.12
C SER A 181 4.77 -14.75 3.59
N ASP A 182 5.93 -15.29 3.98
CA ASP A 182 6.53 -15.01 5.28
C ASP A 182 6.82 -13.52 5.44
N PHE A 183 7.24 -12.84 4.36
CA PHE A 183 7.45 -11.39 4.35
C PHE A 183 6.20 -10.61 4.81
N MET A 184 5.02 -10.97 4.30
CA MET A 184 3.76 -10.34 4.70
C MET A 184 3.43 -10.60 6.17
N VAL A 185 3.68 -11.82 6.67
CA VAL A 185 3.52 -12.16 8.09
C VAL A 185 4.40 -11.25 8.95
N GLN A 186 5.67 -11.07 8.59
CA GLN A 186 6.60 -10.21 9.33
C GLN A 186 6.12 -8.74 9.33
N GLN A 187 5.65 -8.23 8.19
CA GLN A 187 5.14 -6.86 8.10
C GLN A 187 3.91 -6.63 8.98
N PHE A 188 2.92 -7.52 8.94
CA PHE A 188 1.73 -7.37 9.77
C PHE A 188 2.02 -7.59 11.26
N ASN A 189 2.90 -8.52 11.61
CA ASN A 189 3.35 -8.71 12.99
C ASN A 189 4.05 -7.47 13.56
N PHE A 190 4.85 -6.77 12.74
CA PHE A 190 5.47 -5.51 13.14
C PHE A 190 4.42 -4.47 13.50
N ILE A 191 3.37 -4.33 12.66
CA ILE A 191 2.28 -3.38 12.87
C ILE A 191 1.48 -3.72 14.13
N THR A 192 1.20 -4.99 14.41
CA THR A 192 0.40 -5.38 15.59
C THR A 192 1.19 -5.30 16.90
N LYS A 193 2.50 -5.60 16.87
CA LYS A 193 3.38 -5.44 18.04
C LYS A 193 3.48 -4.00 18.51
N VAL A 194 3.48 -3.03 17.58
CA VAL A 194 3.49 -1.59 17.90
C VAL A 194 2.18 -1.15 18.54
N ASN A 195 1.06 -1.79 18.19
CA ASN A 195 -0.29 -1.37 18.57
C ASN A 195 -0.94 -2.20 19.68
N GLY A 196 -0.25 -3.22 20.21
CA GLY A 196 -0.73 -4.06 21.32
C GLY A 196 -1.96 -4.91 21.00
N THR A 197 -2.26 -5.14 19.72
CA THR A 197 -3.45 -5.88 19.27
C THR A 197 -3.11 -7.32 18.93
N VAL A 198 -4.01 -8.26 19.23
CA VAL A 198 -3.80 -9.69 18.99
C VAL A 198 -4.46 -10.09 17.67
N SER A 199 -3.65 -10.32 16.64
CA SER A 199 -4.06 -10.94 15.38
C SER A 199 -3.20 -12.16 15.09
N ASN A 200 -3.73 -13.10 14.32
CA ASN A 200 -2.99 -14.28 13.87
C ASN A 200 -2.73 -14.16 12.37
N HIS A 201 -1.47 -13.98 11.98
CA HIS A 201 -1.05 -13.97 10.59
C HIS A 201 -0.48 -15.34 10.23
N LEU A 202 -1.09 -16.03 9.28
CA LEU A 202 -0.75 -17.40 8.91
C LEU A 202 -0.10 -17.44 7.53
N PHE A 203 0.96 -18.24 7.39
CA PHE A 203 1.58 -18.56 6.11
C PHE A 203 2.09 -20.00 6.14
N GLY A 204 1.97 -20.71 5.02
CA GLY A 204 2.27 -22.14 4.91
C GLY A 204 1.46 -22.83 3.82
N PRO A 205 1.41 -24.17 3.79
CA PRO A 205 0.61 -24.92 2.83
C PRO A 205 -0.87 -24.52 2.90
N ASP A 206 -1.46 -24.22 1.75
CA ASP A 206 -2.76 -23.55 1.66
C ASP A 206 -3.87 -24.20 2.48
N LYS A 207 -4.08 -25.51 2.30
CA LYS A 207 -5.08 -26.28 3.06
C LYS A 207 -4.84 -26.21 4.57
N GLN A 208 -3.58 -26.36 5.01
CA GLN A 208 -3.24 -26.31 6.44
C GLN A 208 -3.51 -24.92 7.03
N MET A 209 -3.25 -23.87 6.25
CA MET A 209 -3.48 -22.48 6.64
C MET A 209 -4.98 -22.21 6.83
N VAL A 210 -5.82 -22.67 5.89
CA VAL A 210 -7.29 -22.54 5.98
C VAL A 210 -7.83 -23.32 7.18
N ASP A 211 -7.41 -24.57 7.36
CA ASP A 211 -7.84 -25.41 8.49
C ASP A 211 -7.45 -24.76 9.83
N GLN A 212 -6.23 -24.23 9.94
CA GLN A 212 -5.76 -23.51 11.12
C GLN A 212 -6.56 -22.22 11.38
N ALA A 213 -6.88 -21.46 10.32
CA ALA A 213 -7.68 -20.25 10.46
C ALA A 213 -9.09 -20.53 10.98
N PHE A 214 -9.73 -21.58 10.45
CA PHE A 214 -11.05 -22.01 10.94
C PHE A 214 -11.00 -22.47 12.40
N SER A 215 -9.95 -23.18 12.79
CA SER A 215 -9.76 -23.57 14.19
C SER A 215 -9.59 -22.36 15.11
N LEU A 216 -8.82 -21.33 14.71
CA LEU A 216 -8.60 -20.13 15.52
C LEU A 216 -9.88 -19.27 15.69
N LEU A 217 -10.74 -19.31 14.68
CA LEU A 217 -12.02 -18.60 14.62
C LEU A 217 -13.19 -19.41 15.18
N ASP A 218 -12.96 -20.64 15.63
CA ASP A 218 -13.98 -21.55 16.16
C ASP A 218 -15.07 -21.92 15.12
N ILE A 219 -14.70 -22.01 13.82
CA ILE A 219 -15.60 -22.29 12.67
C ILE A 219 -15.16 -23.50 11.84
N ASN A 220 -14.74 -24.58 12.51
CA ASN A 220 -14.27 -25.80 11.84
C ASN A 220 -15.30 -26.35 10.84
N GLY A 221 -14.85 -26.70 9.63
CA GLY A 221 -15.71 -27.25 8.56
C GLY A 221 -16.58 -26.24 7.84
N ASN A 222 -16.39 -24.94 8.09
CA ASN A 222 -17.06 -23.87 7.34
C ASN A 222 -16.57 -23.82 5.87
N SER A 223 -17.32 -23.14 5.00
CA SER A 223 -17.01 -22.95 3.57
C SER A 223 -16.77 -21.49 3.18
N LEU A 224 -16.57 -20.59 4.16
CA LEU A 224 -16.30 -19.15 3.96
C LEU A 224 -15.11 -18.87 3.03
N ILE A 225 -14.10 -19.74 3.07
CA ILE A 225 -12.92 -19.70 2.21
C ILE A 225 -12.65 -21.10 1.69
N LYS A 226 -12.33 -21.21 0.39
CA LYS A 226 -11.91 -22.47 -0.22
C LYS A 226 -10.39 -22.52 -0.36
N PRO A 227 -9.78 -23.71 -0.20
CA PRO A 227 -8.39 -23.90 -0.56
C PRO A 227 -8.14 -23.60 -2.04
N LEU A 228 -6.99 -23.01 -2.34
CA LEU A 228 -6.47 -22.85 -3.69
C LEU A 228 -6.01 -24.22 -4.19
N ILE A 229 -6.49 -24.63 -5.37
CA ILE A 229 -6.23 -25.95 -5.98
C ILE A 229 -4.75 -26.10 -6.33
#